data_AF-F4SAD3-F1
#
_entry.id   AF-F4SAD3-F1
#
_cell.length_a   1.000
_cell.length_b   1.000
_cell.length_c   1.000
_cell.angle_alpha   90.00
_cell.angle_beta   90.00
_cell.angle_gamma   90.00
#
_symmetry.space_group_name_H-M   'P 1'
#
loop_
_entity.id
_entity.type
_entity.pdbx_description
1 polymer ?
#
loop_
_entity_poly.entity_id
_entity_poly.type
_entity_poly.pdbx_seq_one_letter_code
_entity_poly.pdbx_strand_id
1 'polypeptide(L)'
;MSNLSLYTTTAVVLIDSDGNRLLAKYYDPPHLRQQTVAEPNRKPNPGMVQLGFNGFSSQLRTLKDQRAFEKTMWEKTRKSTGDILIIQNHLVLYRSIIDMTIYVVAQESENELMLQTLLNSFFDAISILLRNQVEKRSVLENLDLVSLCLDEMVDDGIILETDAVAIASRVSRPKADVGGVNLADITINEQTIMQAFSTLRDKAAQKILQGSL
;
A
#
# COMPACT_ATOMS: atom_id res chain seq x y z
N MET A 1 -31.03 -5.86 7.48
CA MET A 1 -29.85 -6.42 6.80
C MET A 1 -28.86 -5.30 6.66
N SER A 2 -27.72 -5.38 7.33
CA SER A 2 -26.60 -4.47 7.09
C SER A 2 -26.18 -4.67 5.65
N ASN A 3 -26.25 -3.61 4.86
CA ASN A 3 -25.75 -3.62 3.51
C ASN A 3 -24.23 -3.80 3.57
N LEU A 4 -23.71 -4.76 2.80
CA LEU A 4 -22.27 -4.99 2.68
C LEU A 4 -21.66 -3.86 1.84
N SER A 5 -20.61 -3.24 2.36
CA SER A 5 -19.78 -2.29 1.64
C SER A 5 -18.38 -2.84 1.45
N LEU A 6 -17.73 -2.48 0.34
CA LEU A 6 -16.34 -2.82 0.05
C LEU A 6 -15.36 -1.76 0.57
N TYR A 7 -15.86 -0.61 0.98
CA TYR A 7 -15.07 0.49 1.50
C TYR A 7 -14.79 0.27 2.99
N THR A 8 -13.56 -0.09 3.30
CA THR A 8 -13.18 -0.56 4.63
C THR A 8 -12.14 0.33 5.28
N THR A 9 -11.29 0.97 4.47
CA THR A 9 -10.18 1.80 4.96
C THR A 9 -10.43 3.27 4.63
N THR A 10 -10.40 4.12 5.65
CA THR A 10 -10.56 5.57 5.53
C THR A 10 -9.24 6.27 5.26
N ALA A 11 -8.18 5.87 5.96
CA ALA A 11 -6.87 6.45 5.76
C ALA A 11 -5.76 5.49 6.16
N VAL A 12 -4.61 5.65 5.53
CA VAL A 12 -3.34 5.08 5.98
C VAL A 12 -2.37 6.24 6.21
N VAL A 13 -1.81 6.31 7.42
CA VAL A 13 -0.99 7.44 7.86
C VAL A 13 0.29 6.93 8.51
N LEU A 14 1.43 7.52 8.16
CA LEU A 14 2.72 7.29 8.81
C LEU A 14 3.11 8.57 9.54
N ILE A 15 3.36 8.46 10.84
CA ILE A 15 3.76 9.59 11.70
C ILE A 15 5.08 9.24 12.37
N ASP A 16 6.00 10.20 12.41
CA ASP A 16 7.26 10.11 13.14
C ASP A 16 7.05 10.12 14.66
N SER A 17 8.08 9.71 15.40
CA SER A 17 8.20 9.85 16.86
C SER A 17 7.86 11.24 17.39
N ASP A 18 8.17 12.31 16.64
CA ASP A 18 7.88 13.70 16.98
C ASP A 18 6.43 14.17 16.69
N GLY A 19 5.58 13.31 16.11
CA GLY A 19 4.22 13.67 15.71
C GLY A 19 4.12 14.35 14.34
N ASN A 20 5.22 14.35 13.57
CA ASN A 20 5.25 14.88 12.21
C ASN A 20 4.75 13.84 11.21
N ARG A 21 3.90 14.27 10.28
CA ARG A 21 3.41 13.42 9.18
C ARG A 21 4.54 13.09 8.21
N LEU A 22 4.78 11.81 7.97
CA LEU A 22 5.70 11.31 6.92
C LEU A 22 4.92 11.04 5.62
N LEU A 23 3.80 10.33 5.72
CA LEU A 23 2.90 10.01 4.63
C LEU A 23 1.46 10.00 5.15
N ALA A 24 0.50 10.49 4.38
CA ALA A 24 -0.91 10.32 4.71
C ALA A 24 -1.73 10.22 3.43
N LYS A 25 -2.43 9.10 3.27
CA LYS A 25 -3.41 8.91 2.18
C LYS A 25 -4.78 8.74 2.81
N TYR A 26 -5.66 9.69 2.52
CA TYR A 26 -7.06 9.67 2.90
C TYR A 26 -7.89 9.29 1.66
N TYR A 27 -8.73 8.27 1.80
CA TYR A 27 -9.53 7.75 0.71
C TYR A 27 -10.93 8.35 0.71
N ASP A 28 -11.46 8.62 -0.48
CA ASP A 28 -12.79 9.18 -0.69
C ASP A 28 -13.40 8.53 -1.93
N PRO A 29 -14.45 7.71 -1.80
CA PRO A 29 -14.95 6.96 -2.92
C PRO A 29 -15.47 7.86 -4.05
N PRO A 30 -15.12 7.55 -5.30
CA PRO A 30 -15.49 8.38 -6.43
C PRO A 30 -17.01 8.43 -6.64
N HIS A 31 -17.73 7.38 -6.25
CA HIS A 31 -19.20 7.31 -6.37
C HIS A 31 -19.94 8.24 -5.39
N LEU A 32 -19.31 8.67 -4.30
CA LEU A 32 -19.86 9.72 -3.43
C LEU A 32 -19.63 11.12 -4.01
N ARG A 33 -18.59 11.33 -4.83
CA ARG A 33 -18.29 12.63 -5.46
C ARG A 33 -19.28 13.00 -6.55
N GLN A 34 -19.79 12.04 -7.31
CA GLN A 34 -20.74 12.35 -8.40
C GLN A 34 -22.10 12.87 -7.90
N GLN A 35 -22.49 12.61 -6.64
CA GLN A 35 -23.74 13.13 -6.08
C GLN A 35 -23.64 14.56 -5.56
N THR A 36 -22.45 15.11 -5.31
CA THR A 36 -22.31 16.47 -4.76
C THR A 36 -22.16 17.56 -5.83
N VAL A 37 -21.80 17.20 -7.07
CA VAL A 37 -21.54 18.16 -8.15
C VAL A 37 -22.75 18.32 -9.09
N ALA A 38 -23.69 17.37 -9.08
CA ALA A 38 -24.94 17.47 -9.84
C ALA A 38 -26.10 17.91 -8.92
N GLU A 39 -26.47 19.19 -9.03
CA GLU A 39 -27.69 19.82 -8.50
C GLU A 39 -27.70 20.22 -6.99
N PRO A 40 -27.66 21.54 -6.64
CA PRO A 40 -27.60 22.02 -5.26
C PRO A 40 -28.92 21.88 -4.46
N ASN A 41 -29.94 21.17 -4.97
CA ASN A 41 -31.26 21.14 -4.32
C ASN A 41 -31.97 19.76 -4.31
N ARG A 42 -31.25 18.66 -4.53
CA ARG A 42 -31.82 17.32 -4.28
C ARG A 42 -31.53 16.87 -2.86
N LYS A 43 -32.59 16.52 -2.12
CA LYS A 43 -32.49 15.82 -0.83
C LYS A 43 -31.54 14.62 -0.99
N PRO A 44 -30.65 14.35 -0.02
CA PRO A 44 -29.72 13.24 -0.11
C PRO A 44 -30.49 11.96 -0.43
N ASN A 45 -30.06 11.25 -1.49
CA ASN A 45 -30.72 10.03 -1.92
C ASN A 45 -30.73 9.02 -0.75
N PRO A 46 -31.90 8.54 -0.30
CA PRO A 46 -31.99 7.65 0.86
C PRO A 46 -31.30 6.29 0.66
N GLY A 47 -30.96 5.93 -0.59
CA GLY A 47 -30.33 4.66 -0.93
C GLY A 47 -28.92 4.43 -0.36
N MET A 48 -28.16 5.48 -0.02
CA MET A 48 -26.79 5.34 0.52
C MET A 48 -26.69 5.46 2.04
N VAL A 49 -27.63 6.17 2.68
CA VAL A 49 -27.86 6.06 4.13
C VAL A 49 -28.30 4.63 4.48
N GLN A 50 -29.02 3.97 3.56
CA GLN A 50 -29.38 2.56 3.65
C GLN A 50 -28.16 1.61 3.59
N LEU A 51 -27.07 1.99 2.92
CA LEU A 51 -25.87 1.16 2.77
C LEU A 51 -24.98 1.12 4.04
N GLY A 52 -25.39 1.78 5.12
CA GLY A 52 -24.56 1.91 6.35
C GLY A 52 -23.36 2.85 6.20
N PHE A 53 -23.15 3.38 4.99
CA PHE A 53 -22.14 4.37 4.69
C PHE A 53 -22.62 5.75 5.16
N ASN A 54 -22.35 6.06 6.44
CA ASN A 54 -22.27 7.45 6.88
C ASN A 54 -21.07 8.04 6.15
N GLY A 55 -21.31 8.62 4.96
CA GLY A 55 -20.26 9.10 4.05
C GLY A 55 -19.10 9.71 4.83
N PHE A 56 -17.89 9.24 4.50
CA PHE A 56 -16.60 9.61 5.10
C PHE A 56 -16.72 10.94 5.79
N SER A 57 -16.76 10.87 7.13
CA SER A 57 -17.16 11.97 8.00
C SER A 57 -16.67 13.27 7.39
N SER A 58 -17.60 14.18 7.08
CA SER A 58 -17.34 15.52 6.54
C SER A 58 -16.21 16.29 7.28
N GLN A 59 -15.78 15.75 8.42
CA GLN A 59 -14.77 16.20 9.35
C GLN A 59 -13.32 15.98 8.88
N LEU A 60 -12.98 14.99 8.03
CA LEU A 60 -11.58 14.76 7.62
C LEU A 60 -11.23 15.26 6.21
N ARG A 61 -12.08 16.10 5.62
CA ARG A 61 -11.88 16.65 4.26
C ARG A 61 -10.82 17.74 4.20
N THR A 62 -10.70 18.55 5.25
CA THR A 62 -9.76 19.68 5.24
C THR A 62 -8.40 19.27 5.80
N LEU A 63 -7.32 19.83 5.26
CA LEU A 63 -5.97 19.60 5.79
C LEU A 63 -5.84 20.02 7.25
N LYS A 64 -6.60 21.03 7.68
CA LYS A 64 -6.61 21.49 9.07
C LYS A 64 -7.18 20.41 9.99
N ASP A 65 -8.30 19.81 9.61
CA ASP A 65 -8.95 18.80 10.42
C ASP A 65 -8.18 17.48 10.42
N GLN A 66 -7.58 17.10 9.28
CA GLN A 66 -6.66 15.95 9.21
C GLN A 66 -5.50 16.11 10.18
N ARG A 67 -4.83 17.26 10.20
CA ARG A 67 -3.71 17.52 11.13
C ARG A 67 -4.15 17.49 12.59
N ALA A 68 -5.34 18.01 12.90
CA ALA A 68 -5.89 17.96 14.25
C ALA A 68 -6.20 16.52 14.69
N PHE A 69 -6.73 15.71 13.78
CA PHE A 69 -6.99 14.29 14.00
C PHE A 69 -5.70 13.50 14.19
N GLU A 70 -4.71 13.67 13.30
CA GLU A 70 -3.39 13.03 13.40
C GLU A 70 -2.68 13.35 14.71
N LYS A 71 -2.71 14.62 15.14
CA LYS A 71 -2.17 15.01 16.43
C LYS A 71 -2.87 14.28 17.59
N THR A 72 -4.20 14.17 17.51
CA THR A 72 -4.99 13.45 18.52
C THR A 72 -4.68 11.95 18.54
N MET A 73 -4.47 11.34 17.37
CA MET A 73 -4.06 9.93 17.25
C MET A 73 -2.70 9.73 17.92
N TRP A 74 -1.69 10.51 17.52
CA TRP A 74 -0.33 10.40 18.06
C TRP A 74 -0.27 10.61 19.58
N GLU A 75 -0.98 11.62 20.11
CA GLU A 75 -1.01 11.87 21.56
C GLU A 75 -1.63 10.71 22.36
N LYS A 76 -2.63 10.04 21.80
CA LYS A 76 -3.32 8.90 22.43
C LYS A 76 -2.51 7.62 22.32
N THR A 77 -1.90 7.36 21.17
CA THR A 77 -1.15 6.11 20.94
C THR A 77 0.18 6.12 21.67
N ARG A 78 0.81 7.28 21.90
CA ARG A 78 2.04 7.37 22.71
C ARG A 78 1.84 6.97 24.18
N LYS A 79 0.62 7.07 24.70
CA LYS A 79 0.27 6.76 26.10
C LYS A 79 -0.34 5.37 26.27
N SER A 80 -0.74 4.74 25.17
CA SER A 80 -1.42 3.46 25.15
C SER A 80 -0.45 2.35 24.73
N THR A 81 -0.58 1.17 25.33
CA THR A 81 0.28 0.01 25.05
C THR A 81 -0.43 -1.06 24.22
N GLY A 82 -1.51 -0.70 23.53
CA GLY A 82 -2.26 -1.61 22.65
C GLY A 82 -1.90 -1.41 21.17
N ASP A 83 -2.57 -2.16 20.30
CA ASP A 83 -2.41 -2.02 18.84
C ASP A 83 -3.67 -1.42 18.17
N ILE A 84 -4.78 -1.32 18.92
CA ILE A 84 -6.10 -0.90 18.45
C ILE A 84 -6.71 0.11 19.42
N LEU A 85 -7.25 1.21 18.89
CA LEU A 85 -7.91 2.26 19.65
C LEU A 85 -9.12 2.81 18.88
N ILE A 86 -10.14 3.26 19.60
CA ILE A 86 -11.25 4.02 19.03
C ILE A 86 -11.06 5.50 19.34
N ILE A 87 -11.02 6.34 18.30
CA ILE A 87 -10.77 7.78 18.40
C ILE A 87 -11.80 8.51 17.55
N GLN A 88 -12.62 9.37 18.16
CA GLN A 88 -13.64 10.16 17.46
C GLN A 88 -14.54 9.30 16.54
N ASN A 89 -15.02 8.16 17.05
CA ASN A 89 -15.89 7.23 16.29
C ASN A 89 -15.20 6.55 15.09
N HIS A 90 -13.87 6.60 15.03
CA HIS A 90 -13.05 5.88 14.07
C HIS A 90 -12.25 4.79 14.78
N LEU A 91 -12.18 3.63 14.14
CA LEU A 91 -11.32 2.55 14.53
C LEU A 91 -9.91 2.84 13.99
N VAL A 92 -8.92 2.84 14.88
CA VAL A 92 -7.53 3.15 14.58
C VAL A 92 -6.66 1.99 15.00
N LEU A 93 -6.08 1.30 14.04
CA LEU A 93 -5.07 0.27 14.26
C LEU A 93 -3.71 0.89 14.01
N TYR A 94 -2.73 0.52 14.82
CA TYR A 94 -1.40 1.09 14.69
C TYR A 94 -0.31 0.09 15.04
N ARG A 95 0.84 0.28 14.40
CA ARG A 95 2.06 -0.48 14.67
C ARG A 95 3.21 0.49 14.85
N SER A 96 3.75 0.51 16.06
CA SER A 96 4.92 1.32 16.40
C SER A 96 6.20 0.61 15.98
N ILE A 97 7.06 1.35 15.32
CA ILE A 97 8.42 0.99 14.93
C ILE A 97 9.35 1.98 15.66
N ILE A 98 10.66 1.80 15.58
CA ILE A 98 11.65 2.53 16.38
C ILE A 98 11.43 4.05 16.35
N ASP A 99 11.32 4.64 15.17
CA ASP A 99 11.27 6.09 14.95
C ASP A 99 10.04 6.54 14.13
N MET A 100 9.06 5.66 13.95
CA MET A 100 7.79 6.00 13.31
C MET A 100 6.67 5.04 13.73
N THR A 101 5.43 5.44 13.50
CA THR A 101 4.23 4.63 13.72
C THR A 101 3.38 4.62 12.46
N ILE A 102 2.95 3.43 12.06
CA ILE A 102 2.03 3.21 10.94
C ILE A 102 0.62 3.12 11.51
N TYR A 103 -0.33 3.83 10.90
CA TYR A 103 -1.74 3.87 11.29
C TYR A 103 -2.63 3.45 10.13
N VAL A 104 -3.62 2.61 10.42
CA VAL A 104 -4.76 2.31 9.55
C VAL A 104 -6.02 2.80 10.26
N VAL A 105 -6.77 3.67 9.59
CA VAL A 105 -7.99 4.29 10.11
C VAL A 105 -9.18 3.78 9.32
N ALA A 106 -10.23 3.40 10.03
CA ALA A 106 -11.49 2.90 9.48
C ALA A 106 -12.69 3.39 10.29
N GLN A 107 -13.89 3.06 9.84
CA GLN A 107 -15.10 3.26 10.63
C GLN A 107 -15.17 2.24 11.78
N GLU A 108 -15.78 2.61 12.91
CA GLU A 108 -15.90 1.72 14.08
C GLU A 108 -16.66 0.40 13.84
N SER A 109 -17.43 0.33 12.75
CA SER A 109 -18.21 -0.85 12.36
C SER A 109 -17.43 -1.86 11.52
N GLU A 110 -16.20 -1.53 11.12
CA GLU A 110 -15.39 -2.35 10.21
C GLU A 110 -14.72 -3.52 10.93
N ASN A 111 -14.36 -4.54 10.14
CA ASN A 111 -13.68 -5.71 10.68
C ASN A 111 -12.22 -5.41 11.04
N GLU A 112 -11.94 -5.35 12.34
CA GLU A 112 -10.60 -5.13 12.91
C GLU A 112 -9.56 -6.13 12.37
N LEU A 113 -9.91 -7.41 12.21
CA LEU A 113 -8.97 -8.44 11.79
C LEU A 113 -8.47 -8.21 10.36
N MET A 114 -9.36 -7.78 9.48
CA MET A 114 -9.01 -7.46 8.09
C MET A 114 -8.11 -6.21 8.01
N LEU A 115 -8.39 -5.20 8.82
CA LEU A 115 -7.53 -4.00 8.91
C LEU A 115 -6.17 -4.33 9.52
N GLN A 116 -6.13 -5.26 10.49
CA GLN A 116 -4.88 -5.77 11.06
C GLN A 116 -4.08 -6.54 10.01
N THR A 117 -4.74 -7.32 9.16
CA THR A 117 -4.09 -7.97 8.01
C THR A 117 -3.47 -6.93 7.07
N LEU A 118 -4.20 -5.87 6.72
CA LEU A 118 -3.68 -4.77 5.90
C LEU A 118 -2.46 -4.08 6.54
N LEU A 119 -2.53 -3.77 7.83
CA LEU A 119 -1.44 -3.11 8.56
C LEU A 119 -0.17 -3.99 8.58
N ASN A 120 -0.34 -5.28 8.84
CA ASN A 120 0.77 -6.23 8.87
C ASN A 120 1.35 -6.47 7.47
N SER A 121 0.51 -6.69 6.46
CA SER A 121 0.98 -6.89 5.09
C SER A 121 1.67 -5.67 4.51
N PHE A 122 1.21 -4.46 4.86
CA PHE A 122 1.90 -3.23 4.48
C PHE A 122 3.28 -3.16 5.12
N PHE A 123 3.39 -3.43 6.43
CA PHE A 123 4.68 -3.49 7.11
C PHE A 123 5.62 -4.55 6.51
N ASP A 124 5.12 -5.74 6.20
CA ASP A 124 5.91 -6.80 5.61
C ASP A 124 6.35 -6.45 4.18
N ALA A 125 5.47 -5.82 3.38
CA ALA A 125 5.78 -5.38 2.03
C ALA A 125 6.86 -4.28 2.01
N ILE A 126 6.74 -3.25 2.86
CA ILE A 126 7.80 -2.23 2.98
C ILE A 126 9.09 -2.83 3.55
N SER A 127 9.01 -3.85 4.42
CA SER A 127 10.20 -4.56 4.89
C SER A 127 10.93 -5.26 3.75
N ILE A 128 10.19 -5.93 2.85
CA ILE A 128 10.78 -6.55 1.65
C ILE A 128 11.40 -5.48 0.73
N LEU A 129 10.67 -4.40 0.44
CA LEU A 129 11.12 -3.33 -0.46
C LEU A 129 12.35 -2.59 0.09
N LEU A 130 12.40 -2.35 1.40
CA LEU A 130 13.48 -1.63 2.08
C LEU A 130 14.57 -2.55 2.66
N ARG A 131 14.60 -3.83 2.26
CA ARG A 131 15.61 -4.82 2.68
C ARG A 131 15.75 -4.93 4.21
N ASN A 132 14.61 -4.97 4.89
CA ASN A 132 14.44 -5.02 6.35
C ASN A 132 14.94 -3.79 7.12
N GLN A 133 15.26 -2.68 6.44
CA GLN A 133 15.60 -1.41 7.08
C GLN A 133 14.36 -0.50 7.10
N VAL A 134 13.41 -0.81 7.97
CA VAL A 134 12.19 -0.02 8.15
C VAL A 134 12.40 0.99 9.28
N GLU A 135 13.07 2.08 8.95
CA GLU A 135 13.27 3.26 9.81
C GLU A 135 12.88 4.53 9.03
N LYS A 136 12.59 5.61 9.75
CA LYS A 136 12.17 6.91 9.20
C LYS A 136 13.05 7.36 8.04
N ARG A 137 14.37 7.23 8.17
CA ARG A 137 15.33 7.63 7.14
C ARG A 137 15.13 6.84 5.85
N SER A 138 15.12 5.51 5.95
CA SER A 138 14.97 4.60 4.81
C SER A 138 13.62 4.79 4.10
N VAL A 139 12.55 4.99 4.88
CA VAL A 139 11.20 5.29 4.35
C VAL A 139 11.16 6.62 3.62
N LEU A 140 11.83 7.66 4.13
CA LEU A 140 11.90 8.97 3.48
C LEU A 140 12.76 8.95 2.21
N GLU A 141 13.86 8.19 2.21
CA GLU A 141 14.73 8.02 1.04
C GLU A 141 14.03 7.26 -0.10
N ASN A 142 13.07 6.38 0.21
CA ASN A 142 12.33 5.54 -0.74
C ASN A 142 10.81 5.76 -0.66
N LEU A 143 10.38 7.02 -0.49
CA LEU A 143 8.97 7.35 -0.28
C LEU A 143 8.10 7.02 -1.50
N ASP A 144 8.68 7.06 -2.69
CA ASP A 144 8.06 6.66 -3.95
C ASP A 144 7.64 5.18 -3.94
N LEU A 145 8.55 4.28 -3.55
CA LEU A 145 8.27 2.85 -3.41
C LEU A 145 7.22 2.58 -2.34
N VAL A 146 7.29 3.28 -1.21
CA VAL A 146 6.30 3.14 -0.12
C VAL A 146 4.93 3.62 -0.56
N SER A 147 4.84 4.71 -1.33
CA SER A 147 3.58 5.21 -1.89
C SER A 147 3.01 4.23 -2.92
N LEU A 148 3.83 3.69 -3.82
CA LEU A 148 3.40 2.70 -4.81
C LEU A 148 2.94 1.38 -4.15
N CYS A 149 3.62 0.95 -3.09
CA CYS A 149 3.20 -0.18 -2.29
C CYS A 149 1.78 0.01 -1.74
N LEU A 150 1.49 1.21 -1.24
CA LEU A 150 0.20 1.54 -0.68
C LEU A 150 -0.88 1.68 -1.76
N ASP A 151 -0.53 2.12 -2.96
CA ASP A 151 -1.42 2.15 -4.14
C ASP A 151 -1.80 0.76 -4.63
N GLU A 152 -0.89 -0.22 -4.60
CA GLU A 152 -1.20 -1.62 -4.96
C GLU A 152 -2.10 -2.31 -3.92
N MET A 153 -2.02 -1.87 -2.67
CA MET A 153 -2.77 -2.47 -1.55
C MET A 153 -4.20 -1.95 -1.41
N VAL A 154 -4.38 -0.63 -1.54
CA VAL A 154 -5.65 0.03 -1.26
C VAL A 154 -5.99 1.04 -2.35
N ASP A 155 -7.14 0.81 -2.97
CA ASP A 155 -7.70 1.69 -4.00
C ASP A 155 -9.02 2.31 -3.51
N ASP A 156 -9.05 3.64 -3.40
CA ASP A 156 -10.20 4.41 -2.91
C ASP A 156 -10.90 3.85 -1.65
N GLY A 157 -10.10 3.26 -0.74
CA GLY A 157 -10.56 2.71 0.54
C GLY A 157 -10.99 1.24 0.47
N ILE A 158 -10.83 0.59 -0.67
CA ILE A 158 -11.04 -0.84 -0.90
C ILE A 158 -9.68 -1.54 -0.81
N ILE A 159 -9.58 -2.57 0.02
CA ILE A 159 -8.39 -3.42 0.10
C ILE A 159 -8.38 -4.37 -1.10
N LEU A 160 -7.35 -4.27 -1.94
CA LEU A 160 -7.20 -5.06 -3.15
C LEU A 160 -6.32 -6.29 -2.93
N GLU A 161 -5.17 -6.10 -2.30
CA GLU A 161 -4.15 -7.14 -2.14
C GLU A 161 -3.58 -7.10 -0.72
N THR A 162 -3.34 -8.28 -0.14
CA THR A 162 -2.79 -8.42 1.20
C THR A 162 -1.57 -9.33 1.25
N ASP A 163 -1.17 -9.95 0.14
CA ASP A 163 0.10 -10.70 0.09
C ASP A 163 1.29 -9.76 -0.13
N ALA A 164 2.10 -9.59 0.91
CA ALA A 164 3.28 -8.73 0.91
C ALA A 164 4.29 -9.08 -0.19
N VAL A 165 4.46 -10.38 -0.50
CA VAL A 165 5.42 -10.82 -1.53
C VAL A 165 4.93 -10.47 -2.93
N ALA A 166 3.64 -10.72 -3.20
CA ALA A 166 3.01 -10.31 -4.45
C ALA A 166 3.09 -8.80 -4.66
N ILE A 167 2.73 -8.00 -3.65
CA ILE A 167 2.80 -6.53 -3.69
C ILE A 167 4.23 -6.07 -4.00
N ALA A 168 5.21 -6.51 -3.20
CA ALA A 168 6.60 -6.10 -3.38
C ALA A 168 7.14 -6.49 -4.76
N SER A 169 6.74 -7.64 -5.30
CA SER A 169 7.16 -8.08 -6.63
C SER A 169 6.59 -7.21 -7.76
N ARG A 170 5.36 -6.70 -7.60
CA ARG A 170 4.69 -5.82 -8.58
C ARG A 170 5.24 -4.40 -8.53
N VAL A 171 5.48 -3.89 -7.33
CA VAL A 171 6.01 -2.53 -7.10
C VAL A 171 7.49 -2.44 -7.55
N SER A 172 8.27 -3.50 -7.32
CA SER A 172 9.70 -3.54 -7.67
C SER A 172 9.96 -3.74 -9.17
N ARG A 173 9.00 -4.31 -9.91
CA ARG A 173 9.10 -4.50 -11.37
C ARG A 173 8.48 -3.28 -12.06
N PRO A 174 9.26 -2.41 -12.71
CA PRO A 174 8.68 -1.40 -13.59
C PRO A 174 7.81 -2.12 -14.61
N LYS A 175 6.54 -1.72 -14.74
CA LYS A 175 5.65 -2.20 -15.78
C LYS A 175 6.40 -2.04 -17.10
N ALA A 176 6.70 -3.15 -17.77
CA ALA A 176 7.40 -3.14 -19.05
C ALA A 176 6.47 -2.52 -20.08
N ASP A 177 6.43 -1.19 -20.14
CA ASP A 177 5.82 -0.48 -21.25
C ASP A 177 6.61 -0.84 -22.52
N VAL A 178 5.97 -1.66 -23.34
CA VAL A 178 6.07 -1.73 -24.80
C VAL A 178 7.48 -1.55 -25.36
N GLY A 179 8.24 -2.65 -25.44
CA GLY A 179 9.36 -2.77 -26.41
C GLY A 179 10.78 -2.85 -25.84
N GLY A 180 10.96 -2.80 -24.52
CA GLY A 180 12.27 -3.00 -23.89
C GLY A 180 12.42 -4.39 -23.28
N VAL A 181 13.21 -5.26 -23.91
CA VAL A 181 13.71 -6.47 -23.25
C VAL A 181 14.49 -6.04 -22.00
N ASN A 182 13.95 -6.33 -20.82
CA ASN A 182 14.61 -6.03 -19.54
C ASN A 182 15.79 -7.01 -19.35
N LEU A 183 16.99 -6.55 -19.67
CA LEU A 183 18.26 -7.28 -19.48
C LEU A 183 18.54 -7.68 -18.02
N ALA A 184 17.82 -7.11 -17.05
CA ALA A 184 18.03 -7.39 -15.63
C ALA A 184 17.42 -8.71 -15.12
N ASP A 185 16.49 -9.32 -15.87
CA ASP A 185 15.83 -10.59 -15.48
C ASP A 185 16.40 -11.83 -16.22
N ILE A 186 17.43 -11.65 -17.06
CA ILE A 186 18.31 -12.77 -17.36
C ILE A 186 19.21 -12.89 -16.13
N THR A 187 18.76 -13.67 -15.17
CA THR A 187 19.67 -14.35 -14.24
C THR A 187 20.65 -15.11 -15.12
N ILE A 188 21.81 -14.48 -15.35
CA ILE A 188 22.97 -15.10 -15.98
C ILE A 188 23.43 -16.17 -15.00
N ASN A 189 22.77 -17.32 -15.05
CA ASN A 189 23.26 -18.51 -14.40
C ASN A 189 24.56 -18.85 -15.13
N GLU A 190 25.69 -18.76 -14.43
CA GLU A 190 27.01 -19.07 -14.98
C GLU A 190 27.05 -20.48 -15.59
N GLN A 191 26.20 -21.40 -15.09
CA GLN A 191 26.00 -22.72 -15.68
C GLN A 191 25.36 -22.66 -17.07
N THR A 192 24.45 -21.72 -17.34
CA THR A 192 23.83 -21.54 -18.66
C THR A 192 24.82 -20.95 -19.66
N ILE A 193 25.67 -20.00 -19.25
CA ILE A 193 26.78 -19.52 -20.10
C ILE A 193 27.77 -20.65 -20.36
N MET A 194 28.14 -21.43 -19.34
CA MET A 194 29.04 -22.57 -19.54
C MET A 194 28.46 -23.63 -20.48
N GLN A 195 27.17 -23.94 -20.37
CA GLN A 195 26.49 -24.88 -21.28
C GLN A 195 26.36 -24.30 -22.69
N ALA A 196 26.11 -23.00 -22.84
CA ALA A 196 26.09 -22.35 -24.15
C ALA A 196 27.49 -22.35 -24.79
N PHE A 197 28.53 -22.06 -24.00
CA PHE A 197 29.92 -22.09 -24.46
C PHE A 197 30.37 -23.49 -24.82
N SER A 198 30.00 -24.52 -24.04
CA SER A 198 30.31 -25.91 -24.39
C SER A 198 29.60 -26.31 -25.69
N THR A 199 28.33 -25.97 -25.85
CA THR A 199 27.56 -26.29 -27.07
C THR A 199 28.11 -25.55 -28.30
N LEU A 200 28.56 -24.29 -28.14
CA LEU A 200 29.21 -23.53 -29.21
C LEU A 200 30.59 -24.09 -29.56
N ARG A 201 31.39 -24.47 -28.56
CA ARG A 201 32.68 -25.13 -28.75
C ARG A 201 32.52 -26.46 -29.48
N ASP A 202 31.54 -27.26 -29.10
CA ASP A 202 31.27 -28.57 -29.72
C ASP A 202 30.79 -28.41 -31.16
N LYS A 203 29.93 -27.43 -31.45
CA LYS A 203 29.51 -27.11 -32.83
C LYS A 203 30.66 -26.54 -33.68
N ALA A 204 31.55 -25.74 -33.09
CA ALA A 204 32.73 -25.21 -33.78
C ALA A 204 33.74 -26.34 -34.09
N ALA A 205 33.98 -27.23 -33.13
CA ALA A 205 34.84 -28.40 -33.32
C ALA A 205 34.28 -29.34 -34.39
N GLN A 206 32.98 -29.60 -34.40
CA GLN A 206 32.32 -30.40 -35.45
C GLN A 206 32.41 -29.73 -36.83
N LYS A 207 32.28 -28.40 -36.92
CA LYS A 207 32.45 -27.68 -38.20
C LYS A 207 33.88 -27.69 -38.72
N ILE A 208 34.88 -27.62 -37.83
CA ILE A 208 36.30 -27.72 -38.22
C ILE A 208 36.62 -29.14 -38.67
N LEU A 209 36.05 -30.16 -38.00
CA LEU A 209 36.26 -31.56 -38.38
C LEU A 209 35.56 -31.94 -39.70
N GLN A 210 34.38 -31.39 -39.98
CA GLN A 210 33.69 -31.56 -41.27
C GLN A 210 34.26 -30.69 -42.39
N GLY A 211 35.00 -29.63 -42.07
CA GLY A 211 35.65 -28.73 -43.04
C GLY A 211 37.06 -29.16 -43.47
N SER A 212 37.55 -30.31 -43.01
CA SER A 212 38.83 -30.90 -43.43
C SER A 212 38.61 -32.02 -44.45
N LEU A 213 38.15 -31.64 -45.64
CA LEU A 213 38.28 -32.40 -46.90
C LEU A 213 38.58 -31.40 -48.02
#